data_AF-A0AAV3ATE3-F1
#
_entry.id   AF-A0AAV3ATE3-F1
#
_cell.length_a   1.000
_cell.length_b   1.000
_cell.length_c   1.000
_cell.angle_alpha   90.00
_cell.angle_beta   90.00
_cell.angle_gamma   90.00
#
_symmetry.space_group_name_H-M   'P 1'
#
loop_
_entity.id
_entity.type
_entity.pdbx_description
1 polymer ?
#
loop_
_entity_poly.entity_id
_entity_poly.type
_entity_poly.pdbx_seq_one_letter_code
_entity_poly.pdbx_strand_id
1 'polypeptide(L)'
;SSRLLSGQKISSRQDAVRVMDMLHSMGPNTVVITSSDLPASRGPDYLVTMGSQRRVGEDGQMHSLRICLELPRVDAVFVGTGDLFAAMLLAWTHHHPNNFKLACEKTVICVSAAAMYVSGCRSALAGPGVRPSYAQLELRMVQSRKDIENPELVVTGTVL
;
A
#
# COMPACT_ATOMS: atom_id res chain seq x y z
N SER A 1 -4.49 -3.23 11.30
CA SER A 1 -3.37 -3.12 12.27
C SER A 1 -3.22 -1.72 12.86
N SER A 2 -3.26 -0.63 12.06
CA SER A 2 -3.06 0.75 12.53
C SER A 2 -4.02 1.23 13.64
N ARG A 3 -5.33 0.91 13.54
CA ARG A 3 -6.33 1.23 14.58
C ARG A 3 -5.99 0.66 15.96
N LEU A 4 -5.42 -0.54 16.01
CA LEU A 4 -5.12 -1.24 17.25
C LEU A 4 -3.93 -0.59 17.98
N LEU A 5 -2.99 -0.03 17.21
CA LEU A 5 -1.78 0.59 17.73
C LEU A 5 -2.00 2.04 18.16
N SER A 6 -2.90 2.77 17.49
CA SER A 6 -3.22 4.16 17.84
C SER A 6 -4.39 4.31 18.83
N GLY A 7 -5.20 3.27 19.01
CA GLY A 7 -6.45 3.32 19.78
C GLY A 7 -7.54 4.20 19.17
N GLN A 8 -7.31 4.80 17.99
CA GLN A 8 -8.25 5.74 17.35
C GLN A 8 -8.92 5.14 16.11
N LYS A 9 -10.22 5.40 15.97
CA LYS A 9 -10.98 5.09 14.74
C LYS A 9 -10.56 6.06 13.64
N ILE A 10 -9.98 5.55 12.57
CA ILE A 10 -9.61 6.32 11.38
C ILE A 10 -10.86 6.43 10.49
N SER A 11 -11.45 7.62 10.42
CA SER A 11 -12.65 7.90 9.60
C SER A 11 -12.42 8.97 8.53
N SER A 12 -11.37 9.78 8.66
CA SER A 12 -10.99 10.83 7.72
C SER A 12 -9.49 10.82 7.42
N ARG A 13 -9.10 11.50 6.33
CA ARG A 13 -7.68 11.70 6.00
C ARG A 13 -6.95 12.46 7.11
N GLN A 14 -7.60 13.43 7.75
CA GLN A 14 -7.01 14.10 8.92
C GLN A 14 -6.77 13.13 10.09
N ASP A 15 -7.67 12.19 10.35
CA ASP A 15 -7.45 11.16 11.38
C ASP A 15 -6.23 10.31 11.06
N ALA A 16 -6.09 9.89 9.80
CA ALA A 16 -4.94 9.12 9.36
C ALA A 16 -3.63 9.90 9.52
N VAL A 17 -3.61 11.20 9.19
CA VAL A 17 -2.44 12.06 9.43
C VAL A 17 -2.08 12.12 10.92
N ARG A 18 -3.07 12.35 11.80
CA ARG A 18 -2.85 12.36 13.26
C ARG A 18 -2.30 11.04 13.77
N VAL A 19 -2.85 9.92 13.29
CA VAL A 19 -2.36 8.59 13.65
C VAL A 19 -0.92 8.38 13.15
N MET A 20 -0.58 8.82 11.94
CA MET A 20 0.81 8.76 11.46
C MET A 20 1.75 9.58 12.35
N ASP A 21 1.35 10.78 12.78
CA ASP A 21 2.16 11.61 13.67
C ASP A 21 2.36 10.98 15.05
N MET A 22 1.32 10.35 15.62
CA MET A 22 1.44 9.57 16.85
C MET A 22 2.40 8.41 16.67
N LEU A 23 2.28 7.65 15.59
CA LEU A 23 3.16 6.52 15.31
C LEU A 23 4.61 6.99 15.16
N HIS A 24 4.85 8.13 14.51
CA HIS A 24 6.19 8.73 14.44
C HIS A 24 6.75 9.09 15.82
N SER A 25 5.94 9.61 16.75
CA SER A 25 6.40 9.89 18.12
C SER A 25 6.79 8.63 18.91
N MET A 26 6.38 7.45 18.47
CA MET A 26 6.77 6.18 19.07
C MET A 26 8.10 5.65 18.54
N GLY A 27 8.74 6.33 17.58
CA GLY A 27 10.07 5.98 17.06
C GLY A 27 10.20 5.81 15.54
N PRO A 28 9.27 5.19 14.79
CA PRO A 28 9.48 4.93 13.36
C PRO A 28 9.51 6.22 12.54
N ASN A 29 10.56 6.37 11.73
CA ASN A 29 10.69 7.49 10.80
C ASN A 29 9.84 7.33 9.52
N THR A 30 9.37 6.11 9.22
CA THR A 30 8.50 5.84 8.07
C THR A 30 7.28 5.07 8.57
N VAL A 31 6.09 5.57 8.26
CA VAL A 31 4.81 4.99 8.63
C VAL A 31 3.95 4.90 7.39
N VAL A 32 3.36 3.73 7.13
CA VAL A 32 2.42 3.55 6.03
C VAL A 32 1.15 2.88 6.55
N ILE A 33 0.01 3.46 6.22
CA ILE A 33 -1.32 2.92 6.52
C ILE A 33 -1.84 2.29 5.23
N THR A 34 -1.60 0.98 5.09
CA THR A 34 -2.07 0.16 3.97
C THR A 34 -3.54 -0.18 4.15
N SER A 35 -4.39 0.31 3.26
CA SER A 35 -5.85 0.09 3.24
C SER A 35 -6.59 0.60 4.48
N SER A 36 -7.32 1.68 4.25
CA SER A 36 -8.28 2.22 5.20
C SER A 36 -9.63 2.33 4.50
N ASP A 37 -10.73 2.12 5.24
CA ASP A 37 -12.10 2.45 4.80
C ASP A 37 -12.31 3.97 4.68
N LEU A 38 -11.24 4.72 4.40
CA LEU A 38 -11.30 6.14 4.16
C LEU A 38 -12.00 6.42 2.83
N PRO A 39 -12.80 7.48 2.76
CA PRO A 39 -13.40 7.89 1.51
C PRO A 39 -12.30 8.28 0.50
N ALA A 40 -12.26 7.53 -0.60
CA ALA A 40 -11.44 7.86 -1.77
C ALA A 40 -12.14 8.94 -2.61
N SER A 41 -11.37 9.86 -3.18
CA SER A 41 -11.89 10.91 -4.07
C SER A 41 -12.43 10.32 -5.37
N ARG A 42 -11.88 9.18 -5.81
CA ARG A 42 -12.26 8.49 -7.05
C ARG A 42 -13.49 7.58 -6.93
N GLY A 43 -14.07 7.43 -5.73
CA GLY A 43 -15.29 6.65 -5.50
C GLY A 43 -15.11 5.44 -4.57
N PRO A 44 -16.21 4.72 -4.26
CA PRO A 44 -16.23 3.65 -3.26
C PRO A 44 -15.41 2.40 -3.66
N ASP A 45 -15.13 2.25 -4.96
CA ASP A 45 -14.34 1.15 -5.51
C ASP A 45 -12.83 1.39 -5.41
N TYR A 46 -12.38 2.42 -4.68
CA TYR A 46 -10.97 2.74 -4.48
C TYR A 46 -10.60 2.65 -3.00
N LEU A 47 -9.45 2.05 -2.73
CA LEU A 47 -8.83 2.01 -1.41
C LEU A 47 -7.82 3.15 -1.29
N VAL A 48 -7.81 3.80 -0.13
CA VAL A 48 -6.82 4.83 0.21
C VAL A 48 -5.69 4.22 1.01
N THR A 49 -4.46 4.46 0.54
CA THR A 49 -3.21 4.20 1.26
C THR A 49 -2.52 5.53 1.52
N MET A 50 -2.10 5.76 2.76
CA MET A 50 -1.37 6.97 3.14
C MET A 50 -0.01 6.60 3.71
N GLY A 51 1.02 7.34 3.32
CA GLY A 51 2.38 7.16 3.81
C GLY A 51 2.92 8.48 4.36
N SER A 52 3.72 8.39 5.41
CA SER A 52 4.49 9.52 5.93
C SER A 52 5.92 9.09 6.24
N GLN A 53 6.86 9.92 5.84
CA GLN A 53 8.27 9.75 6.12
C GLN A 53 8.83 11.03 6.73
N ARG A 54 9.53 10.87 7.86
CA ARG A 54 10.28 11.91 8.55
C ARG A 54 11.77 11.68 8.33
N ARG A 55 12.49 12.75 7.98
CA ARG A 55 13.95 12.73 7.81
C ARG A 55 14.55 14.01 8.32
N VAL A 56 15.74 13.89 8.90
CA VAL A 56 16.55 15.04 9.23
C VAL A 56 17.24 15.50 7.96
N GLY A 57 17.02 16.75 7.57
CA GLY A 57 17.68 17.39 6.44
C GLY A 57 19.12 17.73 6.76
N GLU A 58 19.88 18.16 5.76
CA GLU A 58 21.25 18.65 5.94
C GLU A 58 21.31 19.90 6.84
N ASP A 59 20.21 20.63 6.93
CA ASP A 59 19.98 21.77 7.83
C ASP A 59 19.73 21.37 9.30
N GLY A 60 19.73 20.06 9.60
CA GLY A 60 19.39 19.53 10.92
C GLY A 60 17.91 19.62 11.27
N GLN A 61 17.05 20.09 10.36
CA GLN A 61 15.62 20.20 10.59
C GLN A 61 14.89 18.91 10.22
N MET A 62 13.79 18.64 10.90
CA MET A 62 12.95 17.48 10.60
C MET A 62 11.99 17.80 9.46
N HIS A 63 12.24 17.22 8.29
CA HIS A 63 11.37 17.29 7.13
C HIS A 63 10.39 16.12 7.14
N SER A 64 9.11 16.41 6.97
CA SER A 64 8.05 15.39 6.89
C SER A 64 7.45 15.39 5.49
N LEU A 65 7.58 14.28 4.77
CA LEU A 65 6.90 14.04 3.51
C LEU A 65 5.67 13.17 3.75
N ARG A 66 4.54 13.55 3.18
CA ARG A 66 3.29 12.79 3.25
C ARG A 66 2.75 12.55 1.86
N ILE A 67 2.22 11.36 1.64
CA ILE A 67 1.67 10.94 0.36
C ILE A 67 0.33 10.23 0.56
N CYS A 68 -0.55 10.39 -0.42
CA CYS A 68 -1.82 9.69 -0.54
C CYS A 68 -1.87 8.96 -1.87
N LEU A 69 -2.25 7.69 -1.84
CA LEU A 69 -2.37 6.81 -3.00
C LEU A 69 -3.78 6.23 -3.01
N GLU A 70 -4.46 6.34 -4.15
CA GLU A 70 -5.77 5.73 -4.38
C GLU A 70 -5.65 4.60 -5.40
N LEU A 71 -5.97 3.39 -4.99
CA LEU A 71 -5.85 2.18 -5.80
C LEU A 71 -7.21 1.51 -5.97
N PRO A 72 -7.52 0.92 -7.15
CA PRO A 72 -8.74 0.16 -7.32
C PRO A 72 -8.83 -0.99 -6.31
N ARG A 73 -9.99 -1.14 -5.69
CA ARG A 73 -10.31 -2.25 -4.79
C ARG A 73 -10.42 -3.52 -5.64
N VAL A 74 -9.66 -4.53 -5.27
CA VAL A 74 -9.83 -5.88 -5.83
C VAL A 74 -10.84 -6.62 -4.96
N ASP A 75 -11.90 -7.14 -5.56
CA ASP A 75 -12.95 -7.90 -4.86
C ASP A 75 -12.50 -9.33 -4.55
N ALA A 76 -11.49 -9.43 -3.68
CA ALA A 76 -10.90 -10.66 -3.18
C ALA A 76 -10.22 -10.40 -1.82
N VAL A 77 -10.40 -11.32 -0.89
CA VAL A 77 -9.70 -11.29 0.40
C VAL A 77 -8.39 -12.04 0.22
N PHE A 78 -7.29 -11.29 0.14
CA PHE A 78 -5.94 -11.85 0.11
C PHE A 78 -5.35 -11.86 1.52
N VAL A 79 -4.76 -12.99 1.89
CA VAL A 79 -3.93 -13.11 3.11
C VAL A 79 -2.47 -12.87 2.69
N GLY A 80 -1.70 -12.15 3.52
CA GLY A 80 -0.27 -11.89 3.25
C GLY A 80 0.04 -10.67 2.37
N THR A 81 -0.95 -9.87 1.96
CA THR A 81 -0.71 -8.61 1.23
C THR A 81 0.07 -7.58 2.05
N GLY A 82 -0.06 -7.62 3.38
CA GLY A 82 0.73 -6.80 4.29
C GLY A 82 2.22 -7.17 4.28
N ASP A 83 2.54 -8.47 4.28
CA ASP A 83 3.92 -8.96 4.26
C ASP A 83 4.58 -8.64 2.92
N LEU A 84 3.85 -8.86 1.82
CA LEU A 84 4.31 -8.46 0.48
C LEU A 84 4.51 -6.95 0.39
N PHE A 85 3.59 -6.15 0.93
CA PHE A 85 3.73 -4.69 0.94
C PHE A 85 4.97 -4.26 1.72
N ALA A 86 5.20 -4.82 2.90
CA ALA A 86 6.37 -4.48 3.72
C ALA A 86 7.68 -4.86 3.02
N ALA A 87 7.75 -6.06 2.42
CA ALA A 87 8.91 -6.53 1.68
C ALA A 87 9.21 -5.64 0.46
N MET A 88 8.18 -5.29 -0.32
CA MET A 88 8.32 -4.43 -1.50
C MET A 88 8.66 -2.99 -1.10
N LEU A 89 8.07 -2.46 -0.03
CA LEU A 89 8.40 -1.13 0.48
C LEU A 89 9.86 -1.07 0.90
N LEU A 90 10.36 -2.10 1.61
CA LEU A 90 11.75 -2.17 2.01
C LEU A 90 12.68 -2.19 0.78
N ALA A 91 12.39 -3.04 -0.20
CA ALA A 91 13.18 -3.11 -1.43
C ALA A 91 13.21 -1.76 -2.18
N TRP A 92 12.04 -1.14 -2.38
CA TRP A 92 11.96 0.10 -3.15
C TRP A 92 12.49 1.33 -2.41
N THR A 93 12.36 1.39 -1.10
CA THR A 93 12.97 2.46 -0.29
C THR A 93 14.49 2.32 -0.22
N HIS A 94 15.03 1.10 -0.28
CA HIS A 94 16.47 0.86 -0.42
C HIS A 94 16.98 1.27 -1.81
N HIS A 95 16.23 0.97 -2.88
CA HIS A 95 16.59 1.39 -4.24
C HIS A 95 16.43 2.89 -4.49
N HIS A 96 15.46 3.53 -3.85
CA HIS A 96 15.15 4.95 -4.00
C HIS A 96 15.18 5.64 -2.64
N PRO A 97 16.35 5.74 -2.00
CA PRO A 97 16.45 6.30 -0.66
C PRO A 97 15.87 7.71 -0.66
N ASN A 98 16.17 8.57 -1.62
CA ASN A 98 15.71 9.96 -1.61
C ASN A 98 14.33 10.20 -2.22
N ASN A 99 13.61 9.16 -2.65
CA ASN A 99 12.31 9.32 -3.32
C ASN A 99 11.26 8.37 -2.74
N PHE A 100 10.81 8.67 -1.54
CA PHE A 100 9.80 7.89 -0.83
C PHE A 100 8.46 7.82 -1.56
N LYS A 101 8.09 8.89 -2.27
CA LYS A 101 6.90 8.89 -3.13
C LYS A 101 6.98 7.77 -4.18
N LEU A 102 8.07 7.74 -4.95
CA LEU A 102 8.29 6.74 -5.98
C LEU A 102 8.37 5.32 -5.39
N ALA A 103 9.01 5.18 -4.22
CA ALA A 103 9.09 3.89 -3.54
C ALA A 103 7.70 3.36 -3.17
N CYS A 104 6.82 4.21 -2.66
CA CYS A 104 5.45 3.83 -2.32
C CYS A 104 4.58 3.57 -3.54
N GLU A 105 4.72 4.37 -4.61
CA GLU A 105 4.04 4.13 -5.89
C GLU A 105 4.37 2.74 -6.43
N LYS A 106 5.66 2.43 -6.56
CA LYS A 106 6.11 1.12 -7.04
C LYS A 106 5.63 -0.01 -6.14
N THR A 107 5.67 0.18 -4.81
CA THR A 107 5.17 -0.81 -3.85
C THR A 107 3.68 -1.10 -4.05
N VAL A 108 2.85 -0.05 -4.08
CA VAL A 108 1.39 -0.18 -4.26
C VAL A 108 1.08 -0.85 -5.60
N ILE A 109 1.77 -0.46 -6.67
CA ILE A 109 1.56 -1.05 -7.99
C ILE A 109 1.94 -2.53 -8.00
N CYS A 110 3.10 -2.92 -7.45
CA CYS A 110 3.48 -4.33 -7.42
C CYS A 110 2.47 -5.18 -6.63
N VAL A 111 2.01 -4.70 -5.47
CA VAL A 111 1.00 -5.40 -4.67
C VAL A 111 -0.34 -5.48 -5.41
N SER A 112 -0.75 -4.39 -6.06
CA SER A 112 -1.98 -4.34 -6.86
C SER A 112 -1.90 -5.26 -8.08
N ALA A 113 -0.78 -5.29 -8.79
CA ALA A 113 -0.55 -6.14 -9.94
C ALA A 113 -0.59 -7.62 -9.56
N ALA A 114 0.07 -7.99 -8.45
CA ALA A 114 0.02 -9.35 -7.93
C ALA A 114 -1.43 -9.75 -7.54
N ALA A 115 -2.19 -8.85 -6.90
CA ALA A 115 -3.59 -9.08 -6.54
C ALA A 115 -4.51 -9.19 -7.78
N MET A 116 -4.30 -8.36 -8.79
CA MET A 116 -5.05 -8.40 -10.06
C MET A 116 -4.72 -9.66 -10.85
N TYR A 117 -3.46 -10.08 -10.91
CA TYR A 117 -3.02 -11.30 -11.58
C TYR A 117 -3.72 -12.53 -10.99
N VAL A 118 -3.71 -12.67 -9.66
CA VAL A 118 -4.41 -13.78 -8.97
C VAL A 118 -5.93 -13.71 -9.24
N SER A 119 -6.53 -12.51 -9.26
CA SER A 119 -7.94 -12.34 -9.61
C SER A 119 -8.27 -12.67 -11.08
N GLY A 120 -7.36 -12.39 -12.02
CA GLY A 120 -7.51 -12.75 -13.42
C GLY A 120 -7.43 -14.26 -13.62
N CYS A 121 -6.46 -14.91 -12.96
CA CYS A 121 -6.39 -16.37 -12.90
C CYS A 121 -7.67 -16.97 -12.28
N ARG A 122 -8.27 -16.33 -11.27
CA ARG A 122 -9.55 -16.73 -10.69
C ARG A 122 -10.68 -16.74 -11.72
N SER A 123 -10.85 -15.68 -12.51
CA SER A 123 -11.88 -15.64 -13.58
C SER A 123 -11.66 -16.68 -14.68
N ALA A 124 -10.41 -17.09 -14.92
CA ALA A 124 -10.08 -18.12 -15.90
C ALA A 124 -10.23 -19.56 -15.38
N LEU A 125 -10.03 -19.80 -14.08
CA LEU A 125 -10.02 -21.14 -13.45
C LEU A 125 -11.34 -21.49 -12.75
N ALA A 126 -12.01 -20.51 -12.14
CA ALA A 126 -13.30 -20.67 -11.51
C ALA A 126 -14.35 -20.17 -12.51
N GLY A 127 -15.12 -21.08 -13.10
CA GLY A 127 -16.29 -20.69 -13.90
C GLY A 127 -17.20 -19.69 -13.16
N PRO A 128 -18.04 -18.93 -13.87
CA PRO A 128 -18.81 -17.83 -13.29
C PRO A 128 -19.58 -18.28 -12.03
N GLY A 129 -19.31 -17.65 -10.89
CA GLY A 129 -20.01 -17.86 -9.61
C GLY A 129 -19.35 -18.80 -8.59
N VAL A 130 -18.20 -19.41 -8.88
CA VAL A 130 -17.53 -20.32 -7.93
C VAL A 130 -16.53 -19.57 -7.03
N ARG A 131 -16.67 -19.72 -5.71
CA ARG A 131 -15.70 -19.19 -4.73
C ARG A 131 -14.43 -20.06 -4.76
N PRO A 132 -13.24 -19.50 -5.03
CA PRO A 132 -12.00 -20.27 -5.10
C PRO A 132 -11.58 -20.79 -3.71
N SER A 133 -10.86 -21.91 -3.69
CA SER A 133 -10.26 -22.47 -2.48
C SER A 133 -9.05 -21.65 -2.00
N TYR A 134 -8.66 -21.80 -0.73
CA TYR A 134 -7.49 -21.12 -0.16
C TYR A 134 -6.19 -21.37 -0.95
N ALA A 135 -6.01 -22.55 -1.54
CA ALA A 135 -4.84 -22.88 -2.38
C ALA A 135 -4.82 -22.12 -3.72
N GLN A 136 -5.98 -21.66 -4.19
CA GLN A 136 -6.11 -20.82 -5.39
C GLN A 136 -5.99 -19.32 -5.07
N LEU A 137 -6.02 -18.95 -3.78
CA LEU A 137 -5.84 -17.58 -3.27
C LEU A 137 -4.37 -17.28 -2.92
N GLU A 138 -3.46 -18.24 -3.09
CA GLU A 138 -2.03 -18.01 -2.88
C GLU A 138 -1.46 -17.04 -3.92
N LEU A 139 -0.66 -16.08 -3.43
CA LEU A 139 0.08 -15.14 -4.25
C LEU A 139 1.11 -15.87 -5.11
N ARG A 140 0.93 -15.77 -6.44
CA ARG A 140 1.79 -16.39 -7.46
C ARG A 140 3.03 -15.54 -7.75
N MET A 141 3.90 -15.38 -6.75
CA MET A 141 5.05 -14.46 -6.80
C MET A 141 6.03 -14.75 -7.94
N VAL A 142 6.25 -16.02 -8.27
CA VAL A 142 7.18 -16.42 -9.36
C VAL A 142 6.64 -16.03 -10.73
N GLN A 143 5.32 -16.10 -10.92
CA GLN A 143 4.65 -15.76 -12.17
C GLN A 143 4.58 -14.23 -12.37
N SER A 144 4.44 -13.46 -11.28
CA SER A 144 4.42 -11.99 -11.29
C SER A 144 5.82 -11.36 -11.27
N ARG A 145 6.89 -12.12 -11.51
CA ARG A 145 8.28 -11.63 -11.39
C ARG A 145 8.56 -10.40 -12.26
N LYS A 146 8.05 -10.36 -13.49
CA LYS A 146 8.25 -9.21 -14.40
C LYS A 146 7.57 -7.94 -13.89
N ASP A 147 6.38 -8.08 -13.30
CA ASP A 147 5.60 -6.96 -12.74
C ASP A 147 6.18 -6.48 -11.39
N ILE A 148 6.88 -7.37 -10.69
CA ILE A 148 7.65 -7.06 -9.48
C ILE A 148 8.97 -6.34 -9.84
N GLU A 149 9.68 -6.80 -10.88
CA GLU A 149 10.96 -6.24 -11.32
C GLU A 149 10.79 -4.87 -12.01
N ASN A 150 9.74 -4.69 -12.82
CA ASN A 150 9.48 -3.42 -13.51
C ASN A 150 7.98 -3.10 -13.58
N PRO A 151 7.37 -2.62 -12.48
CA PRO A 151 5.97 -2.19 -12.48
C PRO A 151 5.78 -0.95 -13.38
N GLU A 152 4.85 -1.02 -14.33
CA GLU A 152 4.41 0.17 -15.07
C GLU A 152 3.71 1.15 -14.10
N LEU A 153 4.12 2.43 -14.14
CA LEU A 153 3.58 3.48 -13.27
C LEU A 153 2.15 3.87 -13.69
N VAL A 154 1.15 3.09 -13.25
CA VAL A 154 -0.28 3.36 -13.54
C VAL A 154 -0.96 4.14 -12.41
N VAL A 155 -0.31 4.25 -11.24
CA VAL A 155 -0.82 4.98 -10.06
C VAL A 155 0.16 6.07 -9.66
N THR A 156 -0.34 7.31 -9.57
CA THR A 156 0.43 8.47 -9.10
C THR A 156 -0.06 8.87 -7.70
N GLY A 157 0.86 8.97 -6.76
CA GLY A 157 0.60 9.48 -5.42
C GLY A 157 0.51 11.01 -5.40
N THR A 158 -0.39 11.53 -4.58
CA THR A 158 -0.53 12.96 -4.31
C THR A 158 0.24 13.31 -3.05
N VAL A 159 1.07 14.36 -3.09
CA VAL A 159 1.74 14.90 -1.90
C VAL A 159 0.74 15.72 -1.10
N LEU A 160 0.73 15.54 0.22
CA LEU A 160 -0.20 16.20 1.16
C LEU A 160 0.47 17.34 1.92
#